data_AF-A0A4C2AH71-F1
#
_entry.id   AF-A0A4C2AH71-F1
#
_cell.length_a   1.000
_cell.length_b   1.000
_cell.length_c   1.000
_cell.angle_alpha   90.00
_cell.angle_beta   90.00
_cell.angle_gamma   90.00
#
_symmetry.space_group_name_H-M   'P 1'
#
loop_
_entity.id
_entity.type
_entity.pdbx_description
1 polymer ?
#
loop_
_entity_poly.entity_id
_entity_poly.type
_entity_poly.pdbx_seq_one_letter_code
_entity_poly.pdbx_strand_id
1 'polypeptide(L)'
;MDFGKRSKNFTEREKSLLIEVAKEFVCIIDNKKTDGTSVEAKKRAWAALTNKYNAVSETGCRTEKQLHALYDNLKKKARKNMSDDKSEMYKTGGGTFCLKTTAIDEKIVALLTPQFKPLVNEFDSSAPYYNLDMLDAVSETPRKKGCLTEIKKKNINSLSASIIKRKKEKQSNEDCITKKKLEILELQKQQEVLKLEKTKNILELDIELKRVLLESAQLDLEFKRKTLNL
;
A
#
# COMPACT_ATOMS: atom_id res chain seq x y z
N MET A 1 25.12 24.58 2.55
CA MET A 1 23.84 24.04 3.03
C MET A 1 23.81 24.20 4.55
N ASP A 2 22.71 24.75 5.08
CA ASP A 2 22.60 25.21 6.48
C ASP A 2 22.34 24.00 7.40
N PHE A 3 23.38 23.33 7.90
CA PHE A 3 23.28 22.05 8.63
C PHE A 3 22.91 22.18 10.12
N GLY A 4 22.57 23.38 10.61
CA GLY A 4 22.36 23.65 12.03
C GLY A 4 20.95 24.08 12.45
N LYS A 5 20.04 24.35 11.51
CA LYS A 5 18.69 24.83 11.86
C LYS A 5 17.73 23.68 12.10
N ARG A 6 17.17 23.64 13.33
CA ARG A 6 16.05 22.78 13.68
C ARG A 6 14.90 23.01 12.69
N SER A 7 14.44 21.95 12.03
CA SER A 7 13.31 22.05 11.12
C SER A 7 12.05 22.49 11.87
N LYS A 8 11.19 23.30 11.23
CA LYS A 8 9.89 23.69 11.79
C LYS A 8 9.09 22.46 12.20
N ASN A 9 8.40 22.55 13.33
CA ASN A 9 7.50 21.49 13.80
C ASN A 9 6.37 21.25 12.79
N PHE A 10 5.81 20.04 12.80
CA PHE A 10 4.67 19.69 11.97
C PHE A 10 3.36 20.18 12.59
N THR A 11 2.62 20.97 11.82
CA THR A 11 1.26 21.44 12.11
C THR A 11 0.24 20.29 12.00
N GLU A 12 -0.95 20.50 12.55
CA GLU A 12 -2.05 19.53 12.49
C GLU A 12 -2.50 19.27 11.03
N ARG A 13 -2.50 20.32 10.21
CA ARG A 13 -2.78 20.23 8.77
C ARG A 13 -1.75 19.37 8.05
N GLU A 14 -0.45 19.59 8.32
CA GLU A 14 0.63 18.81 7.73
C GLU A 14 0.55 17.32 8.11
N LYS A 15 0.19 17.00 9.36
CA LYS A 15 -0.02 15.61 9.79
C LYS A 15 -1.22 14.98 9.08
N SER A 16 -2.32 15.71 8.94
CA SER A 16 -3.52 15.25 8.23
C SER A 16 -3.24 15.00 6.75
N LEU A 17 -2.51 15.91 6.10
CA LEU A 17 -2.07 15.78 4.71
C LEU A 17 -1.19 14.53 4.53
N LEU A 18 -0.23 14.30 5.43
CA LEU A 18 0.61 13.10 5.36
C LEU A 18 -0.22 11.82 5.41
N ILE A 19 -1.21 11.76 6.30
CA ILE A 19 -2.11 10.61 6.43
C ILE A 19 -2.94 10.41 5.16
N GLU A 20 -3.45 11.49 4.57
CA GLU A 20 -4.24 11.46 3.34
C GLU A 20 -3.44 10.97 2.14
N VAL A 21 -2.21 11.44 1.96
CA VAL A 21 -1.31 10.94 0.91
C VAL A 21 -0.90 9.49 1.20
N ALA A 22 -0.65 9.13 2.46
CA ALA A 22 -0.24 7.79 2.85
C ALA A 22 -1.29 6.73 2.54
N LYS A 23 -2.60 7.07 2.51
CA LYS A 23 -3.71 6.14 2.24
C LYS A 23 -3.48 5.30 0.99
N GLU A 24 -2.96 5.92 -0.07
CA GLU A 24 -2.72 5.25 -1.35
C GLU A 24 -1.58 4.23 -1.30
N PHE A 25 -0.64 4.39 -0.36
CA PHE A 25 0.58 3.59 -0.27
C PHE A 25 0.59 2.60 0.90
N VAL A 26 -0.45 2.59 1.76
CA VAL A 26 -0.54 1.77 3.00
C VAL A 26 -0.17 0.30 2.75
N CYS A 27 -0.70 -0.31 1.68
CA CYS A 27 -0.44 -1.72 1.37
C CYS A 27 1.04 -2.04 1.10
N ILE A 28 1.82 -1.04 0.67
CA ILE A 28 3.25 -1.20 0.35
C ILE A 28 4.10 -0.79 1.56
N ILE A 29 3.85 0.39 2.14
CA ILE A 29 4.66 0.94 3.25
C ILE A 29 4.55 0.10 4.53
N ASP A 30 3.36 -0.41 4.84
CA ASP A 30 3.11 -1.22 6.04
C ASP A 30 3.12 -2.73 5.74
N ASN A 31 3.64 -3.13 4.58
CA ASN A 31 3.88 -4.54 4.28
C ASN A 31 4.92 -5.11 5.25
N LYS A 32 4.61 -6.24 5.89
CA LYS A 32 5.53 -6.90 6.85
C LYS A 32 6.65 -7.70 6.19
N LYS A 33 6.61 -7.91 4.87
CA LYS A 33 7.65 -8.64 4.15
C LYS A 33 8.99 -7.88 4.16
N THR A 34 10.08 -8.65 4.16
CA THR A 34 11.47 -8.18 4.24
C THR A 34 12.31 -8.64 3.05
N ASP A 35 11.71 -9.20 2.01
CA ASP A 35 12.42 -9.61 0.80
C ASP A 35 12.94 -8.39 0.03
N GLY A 36 14.02 -8.56 -0.74
CA GLY A 36 14.66 -7.45 -1.47
C GLY A 36 13.70 -6.68 -2.40
N THR A 37 12.73 -7.37 -3.01
CA THR A 37 11.73 -6.71 -3.87
C THR A 37 10.75 -5.85 -3.07
N SER A 38 10.32 -6.32 -1.90
CA SER A 38 9.48 -5.52 -0.98
C SER A 38 10.22 -4.32 -0.40
N VAL A 39 11.50 -4.45 -0.08
CA VAL A 39 12.34 -3.35 0.41
C VAL A 39 12.44 -2.26 -0.66
N GLU A 40 12.72 -2.65 -1.91
CA GLU A 40 12.84 -1.68 -3.00
C GLU A 40 11.49 -1.06 -3.40
N ALA A 41 10.39 -1.82 -3.28
CA ALA A 41 9.04 -1.29 -3.45
C ALA A 41 8.68 -0.27 -2.36
N LYS A 42 9.06 -0.52 -1.10
CA LYS A 42 8.87 0.43 0.02
C LYS A 42 9.64 1.72 -0.20
N LYS A 43 10.92 1.64 -0.60
CA LYS A 43 11.72 2.82 -0.92
C LYS A 43 11.06 3.67 -2.02
N ARG A 44 10.63 3.03 -3.13
CA ARG A 44 9.92 3.74 -4.21
C ARG A 44 8.61 4.35 -3.72
N ALA A 45 7.83 3.64 -2.89
CA ALA A 45 6.59 4.16 -2.33
C ALA A 45 6.84 5.39 -1.44
N TRP A 46 7.87 5.36 -0.60
CA TRP A 46 8.25 6.50 0.24
C TRP A 46 8.73 7.70 -0.57
N ALA A 47 9.52 7.48 -1.62
CA ALA A 47 9.92 8.54 -2.54
C ALA A 47 8.70 9.17 -3.24
N ALA A 48 7.78 8.35 -3.75
CA ALA A 48 6.55 8.82 -4.40
C ALA A 48 5.63 9.60 -3.43
N LEU A 49 5.46 9.08 -2.21
CA LEU A 49 4.71 9.75 -1.14
C LEU A 49 5.35 11.09 -0.79
N THR A 50 6.67 11.15 -0.66
CA THR A 50 7.41 12.38 -0.36
C THR A 50 7.21 13.43 -1.44
N ASN A 51 7.25 13.03 -2.71
CA ASN A 51 7.00 13.91 -3.84
C ASN A 51 5.56 14.44 -3.83
N LYS A 52 4.57 13.58 -3.61
CA LYS A 52 3.16 14.00 -3.51
C LYS A 52 2.92 14.95 -2.34
N TYR A 53 3.50 14.64 -1.18
CA TYR A 53 3.40 15.50 0.00
C TYR A 53 4.02 16.88 -0.26
N ASN A 54 5.24 16.91 -0.80
CA ASN A 54 5.95 18.17 -1.07
C ASN A 54 5.29 18.99 -2.18
N ALA A 55 4.57 18.36 -3.13
CA ALA A 55 3.82 19.07 -4.16
C ALA A 55 2.60 19.84 -3.61
N VAL A 56 2.06 19.41 -2.46
CA VAL A 56 0.89 20.04 -1.81
C VAL A 56 1.31 20.89 -0.59
N SER A 57 2.50 20.64 -0.02
CA SER A 57 2.98 21.30 1.19
C SER A 57 3.18 22.81 1.00
N GLU A 58 2.41 23.61 1.74
CA GLU A 58 2.51 25.08 1.76
C GLU A 58 3.71 25.57 2.60
N THR A 59 4.16 24.77 3.58
CA THR A 59 5.18 25.18 4.57
C THR A 59 6.62 24.89 4.15
N GLY A 60 6.81 24.33 2.94
CA GLY A 60 8.10 23.96 2.36
C GLY A 60 8.34 22.45 2.26
N CYS A 61 9.46 22.09 1.61
CA CYS A 61 9.81 20.69 1.34
C CYS A 61 10.29 19.96 2.59
N ARG A 62 9.86 18.72 2.75
CA ARG A 62 10.31 17.78 3.78
C ARG A 62 11.10 16.64 3.15
N THR A 63 12.08 16.16 3.89
CA THR A 63 12.86 14.98 3.48
C THR A 63 12.09 13.70 3.80
N GLU A 64 12.35 12.65 3.03
CA GLU A 64 11.75 11.33 3.23
C GLU A 64 11.93 10.83 4.66
N LYS A 65 13.13 10.99 5.24
CA LYS A 65 13.44 10.61 6.62
C LYS A 65 12.54 11.31 7.64
N GLN A 66 12.23 12.59 7.43
CA GLN A 66 11.34 13.35 8.34
C GLN A 66 9.90 12.87 8.25
N LEU A 67 9.41 12.57 7.04
CA LEU A 67 8.05 12.06 6.83
C LEU A 67 7.90 10.64 7.38
N HIS A 68 8.93 9.80 7.21
CA HIS A 68 8.96 8.45 7.78
C HIS A 68 8.89 8.51 9.31
N ALA A 69 9.74 9.32 9.93
CA ALA A 69 9.73 9.51 11.39
C ALA A 69 8.39 10.07 11.90
N LEU A 70 7.78 11.01 11.17
CA LEU A 70 6.48 11.55 11.52
C LEU A 70 5.40 10.47 11.46
N TYR A 71 5.33 9.71 10.36
CA TYR A 71 4.35 8.63 10.19
C TYR A 71 4.47 7.57 11.28
N ASP A 72 5.70 7.14 11.61
CA ASP A 72 5.91 6.16 12.68
C ASP A 72 5.53 6.71 14.06
N ASN A 73 5.82 7.97 14.34
CA ASN A 73 5.42 8.62 15.58
C ASN A 73 3.90 8.76 15.69
N LEU A 74 3.23 9.12 14.58
CA LEU A 74 1.78 9.17 14.49
C LEU A 74 1.15 7.80 14.78
N LYS A 75 1.67 6.73 14.14
CA LYS A 75 1.24 5.34 14.41
C LYS A 75 1.41 4.94 15.87
N LYS A 76 2.56 5.27 16.46
CA LYS A 76 2.86 4.96 17.88
C LYS A 76 1.94 5.73 18.82
N LYS A 77 1.71 7.02 18.54
CA LYS A 77 0.85 7.89 19.34
C LYS A 77 -0.60 7.40 19.29
N ALA A 78 -1.13 7.08 18.11
CA ALA A 78 -2.48 6.55 17.96
C ALA A 78 -2.67 5.24 18.76
N ARG A 79 -1.72 4.29 18.68
CA ARG A 79 -1.76 3.07 19.49
C ARG A 79 -1.76 3.35 20.98
N LYS A 80 -0.93 4.28 21.43
CA LYS A 80 -0.83 4.64 22.85
C LYS A 80 -2.14 5.28 23.33
N ASN A 81 -2.66 6.27 22.61
CA ASN A 81 -3.89 6.95 22.95
C ASN A 81 -5.08 5.98 23.04
N MET A 82 -5.22 5.07 22.07
CA MET A 82 -6.23 4.01 22.12
C MET A 82 -6.08 3.08 23.33
N SER A 83 -4.85 2.72 23.68
CA SER A 83 -4.58 1.87 24.85
C SER A 83 -4.85 2.60 26.17
N ASP A 84 -4.50 3.88 26.24
CA ASP A 84 -4.75 4.73 27.40
C ASP A 84 -6.25 4.92 27.59
N ASP A 85 -7.00 5.24 26.52
CA ASP A 85 -8.46 5.41 26.56
C ASP A 85 -9.15 4.11 26.99
N LYS A 86 -8.69 2.95 26.48
CA LYS A 86 -9.13 1.64 26.96
C LYS A 86 -8.89 1.50 28.47
N SER A 87 -7.68 1.81 28.93
CA SER A 87 -7.31 1.67 30.35
C SER A 87 -8.13 2.59 31.26
N GLU A 88 -8.31 3.85 30.89
CA GLU A 88 -9.06 4.84 31.68
C GLU A 88 -10.53 4.45 31.80
N MET A 89 -11.15 3.94 30.73
CA MET A 89 -12.52 3.45 30.76
C MET A 89 -12.74 2.33 31.80
N TYR A 90 -11.75 1.48 32.05
CA TYR A 90 -11.84 0.40 33.05
C TYR A 90 -11.50 0.85 34.49
N LYS A 91 -10.82 1.99 34.66
CA LYS A 91 -10.50 2.52 36.00
C LYS A 91 -11.68 3.23 36.64
N THR A 92 -12.64 3.69 35.85
CA THR A 92 -13.78 4.46 36.36
C THR A 92 -14.81 3.55 37.02
N GLY A 93 -14.98 3.66 38.34
CA GLY A 93 -16.06 3.04 39.10
C GLY A 93 -17.42 3.74 38.93
N GLY A 94 -17.77 4.20 37.73
CA GLY A 94 -19.03 4.90 37.41
C GLY A 94 -18.91 6.38 37.04
N GLY A 95 -17.69 6.92 36.89
CA GLY A 95 -17.44 8.28 36.39
C GLY A 95 -17.23 8.36 34.87
N THR A 96 -17.41 9.54 34.28
CA THR A 96 -17.05 9.82 32.89
C THR A 96 -15.53 9.95 32.73
N PHE A 97 -14.95 9.32 31.72
CA PHE A 97 -13.53 9.47 31.38
C PHE A 97 -13.35 10.43 30.18
N CYS A 98 -12.19 11.07 30.09
CA CYS A 98 -11.85 11.96 28.98
C CYS A 98 -11.06 11.20 27.90
N LEU A 99 -11.55 11.23 26.66
CA LEU A 99 -10.87 10.65 25.51
C LEU A 99 -9.60 11.44 25.18
N LYS A 100 -8.47 10.74 25.06
CA LYS A 100 -7.19 11.29 24.58
C LYS A 100 -7.00 11.10 23.08
N THR A 101 -7.77 10.19 22.48
CA THR A 101 -7.74 9.93 21.03
C THR A 101 -8.16 11.19 20.28
N THR A 102 -7.34 11.57 19.29
CA THR A 102 -7.60 12.72 18.42
C THR A 102 -8.18 12.29 17.07
N ALA A 103 -8.78 13.20 16.32
CA ALA A 103 -9.29 12.92 14.97
C ALA A 103 -8.20 12.37 14.01
N ILE A 104 -6.94 12.75 14.22
CA ILE A 104 -5.79 12.20 13.50
C ILE A 104 -5.56 10.73 13.86
N ASP A 105 -5.66 10.39 15.16
CA ASP A 105 -5.49 9.02 15.64
C ASP A 105 -6.58 8.10 15.08
N GLU A 106 -7.83 8.55 15.05
CA GLU A 106 -8.95 7.82 14.43
C GLU A 106 -8.70 7.54 12.94
N LYS A 107 -8.23 8.54 12.18
CA LYS A 107 -7.84 8.35 10.78
C LYS A 107 -6.74 7.29 10.63
N ILE A 108 -5.76 7.27 11.52
CA ILE A 108 -4.66 6.28 11.50
C ILE A 108 -5.19 4.87 11.81
N VAL A 109 -6.06 4.74 12.82
CA VAL A 109 -6.69 3.47 13.19
C VAL A 109 -7.55 2.95 12.04
N ALA A 110 -8.31 3.82 11.37
CA ALA A 110 -9.10 3.48 10.20
C ALA A 110 -8.25 3.04 8.98
N LEU A 111 -7.03 3.56 8.84
CA LEU A 111 -6.12 3.13 7.78
C LEU A 111 -5.42 1.80 8.07
N LEU A 112 -5.17 1.54 9.34
CA LEU A 112 -4.41 0.38 9.79
C LEU A 112 -5.30 -0.68 10.43
N THR A 113 -6.62 -0.64 10.17
CA THR A 113 -7.64 -1.48 10.83
C THR A 113 -7.25 -2.95 10.99
N PRO A 114 -6.64 -3.63 9.99
CA PRO A 114 -6.21 -5.02 10.15
C PRO A 114 -5.15 -5.23 11.25
N GLN A 115 -4.33 -4.22 11.54
CA GLN A 115 -3.28 -4.25 12.55
C GLN A 115 -3.78 -3.83 13.94
N PHE A 116 -4.88 -3.08 14.00
CA PHE A 116 -5.49 -2.62 15.25
C PHE A 116 -6.58 -3.55 15.75
N LYS A 117 -7.01 -4.53 14.93
CA LYS A 117 -8.00 -5.51 15.35
C LYS A 117 -7.41 -6.41 16.46
N PRO A 118 -7.97 -6.36 17.67
CA PRO A 118 -7.52 -7.20 18.76
C PRO A 118 -7.90 -8.66 18.51
N LEU A 119 -7.12 -9.58 19.08
CA LEU A 119 -7.50 -10.98 19.11
C LEU A 119 -8.72 -11.14 20.01
N VAL A 120 -9.76 -11.80 19.49
CA VAL A 120 -10.96 -12.10 20.29
C VAL A 120 -10.56 -13.13 21.35
N ASN A 121 -10.71 -12.74 22.61
CA ASN A 121 -10.55 -13.64 23.75
C ASN A 121 -11.81 -13.55 24.60
N GLU A 122 -12.60 -14.61 24.62
CA GLU A 122 -13.89 -14.68 25.33
C GLU A 122 -13.75 -14.82 26.84
N PHE A 123 -12.56 -15.19 27.32
CA PHE A 123 -12.27 -15.42 28.73
C PHE A 123 -11.54 -14.24 29.39
N ASP A 124 -11.21 -13.19 28.63
CA ASP A 124 -10.58 -11.98 29.16
C ASP A 124 -11.65 -11.03 29.70
N SER A 125 -11.42 -10.45 30.88
CA SER A 125 -12.26 -9.39 31.44
C SER A 125 -12.43 -8.19 30.49
N SER A 126 -11.55 -8.03 29.48
CA SER A 126 -11.65 -6.99 28.46
C SER A 126 -12.44 -7.37 27.19
N ALA A 127 -13.01 -8.59 27.12
CA ALA A 127 -13.81 -9.08 25.98
C ALA A 127 -14.96 -8.16 25.52
N PRO A 128 -15.71 -7.48 26.42
CA PRO A 128 -16.83 -6.62 26.02
C PRO A 128 -16.42 -5.42 25.15
N TYR A 129 -15.17 -4.95 25.26
CA TYR A 129 -14.67 -3.78 24.52
C TYR A 129 -14.58 -4.01 23.02
N TYR A 130 -14.28 -5.23 22.60
CA TYR A 130 -14.11 -5.58 21.19
C TYR A 130 -15.43 -5.86 20.47
N ASN A 131 -16.53 -5.94 21.21
CA ASN A 131 -17.88 -6.10 20.68
C ASN A 131 -18.57 -4.76 20.39
N LEU A 132 -17.89 -3.63 20.63
CA LEU A 132 -18.42 -2.27 20.48
C LEU A 132 -18.39 -1.73 19.04
N ASP A 133 -18.15 -2.58 18.03
CA ASP A 133 -18.37 -2.26 16.60
C ASP A 133 -19.88 -2.14 16.25
N MET A 134 -20.76 -1.93 17.25
CA MET A 134 -22.21 -1.77 17.08
C MET A 134 -22.84 -0.78 18.08
N LEU A 135 -22.23 0.39 18.31
CA LEU A 135 -22.90 1.52 18.96
C LEU A 135 -22.86 2.79 18.10
N ASP A 136 -23.53 2.74 16.95
CA ASP A 136 -24.25 3.89 16.42
C ASP A 136 -25.65 3.89 17.05
N ALA A 137 -25.85 4.59 18.18
CA ALA A 137 -27.13 5.19 18.60
C ALA A 137 -27.07 5.77 20.03
N VAL A 138 -27.11 7.11 20.09
CA VAL A 138 -27.98 7.93 20.96
C VAL A 138 -27.75 7.92 22.48
N SER A 139 -27.45 9.14 22.94
CA SER A 139 -27.68 9.71 24.27
C SER A 139 -29.01 9.30 24.95
N GLU A 140 -28.97 9.21 26.28
CA GLU A 140 -30.08 9.18 27.23
C GLU A 140 -30.78 7.83 27.51
N THR A 141 -30.83 7.50 28.80
CA THR A 141 -31.76 6.54 29.41
C THR A 141 -33.05 7.27 29.81
N PRO A 142 -34.27 6.66 29.79
CA PRO A 142 -34.71 5.83 30.93
C PRO A 142 -35.72 4.67 30.67
N ARG A 143 -35.54 3.59 31.45
CA ARG A 143 -36.51 2.68 32.13
C ARG A 143 -37.80 2.10 31.44
N LYS A 144 -37.95 0.77 31.64
CA LYS A 144 -39.14 -0.11 31.90
C LYS A 144 -39.88 -0.87 30.77
N LYS A 145 -39.80 -2.22 30.91
CA LYS A 145 -40.78 -3.33 30.71
C LYS A 145 -41.75 -3.29 29.50
N GLY A 146 -41.63 -4.30 28.62
CA GLY A 146 -42.66 -4.69 27.65
C GLY A 146 -42.33 -6.04 26.99
N CYS A 147 -43.36 -6.85 26.73
CA CYS A 147 -43.33 -8.27 26.41
C CYS A 147 -43.19 -8.58 24.90
N LEU A 148 -42.57 -9.72 24.60
CA LEU A 148 -42.67 -10.69 23.49
C LEU A 148 -42.96 -10.27 22.01
N THR A 149 -42.17 -10.92 21.14
CA THR A 149 -42.46 -11.45 19.79
C THR A 149 -42.52 -10.52 18.55
N GLU A 150 -42.04 -11.08 17.42
CA GLU A 150 -42.16 -10.61 16.02
C GLU A 150 -41.05 -9.74 15.39
N ILE A 151 -39.78 -10.21 15.35
CA ILE A 151 -38.76 -9.60 14.44
C ILE A 151 -37.97 -10.64 13.59
N LYS A 152 -38.18 -11.96 13.77
CA LYS A 152 -37.28 -12.98 13.22
C LYS A 152 -37.39 -13.35 11.72
N LYS A 153 -38.22 -12.70 10.89
CA LYS A 153 -38.34 -13.07 9.45
C LYS A 153 -37.82 -12.06 8.42
N LYS A 154 -37.51 -10.81 8.79
CA LYS A 154 -36.97 -9.82 7.83
C LYS A 154 -35.43 -9.82 7.76
N ASN A 155 -34.74 -10.36 8.78
CA ASN A 155 -33.29 -10.27 8.89
C ASN A 155 -32.51 -11.36 8.11
N ILE A 156 -33.12 -12.50 7.81
CA ILE A 156 -32.46 -13.62 7.12
C ILE A 156 -32.26 -13.30 5.61
N ASN A 157 -33.17 -12.52 5.02
CA ASN A 157 -33.07 -12.10 3.61
C ASN A 157 -32.01 -11.00 3.39
N SER A 158 -31.78 -10.14 4.40
CA SER A 158 -30.74 -9.10 4.38
C SER A 158 -29.33 -9.69 4.58
N LEU A 159 -29.20 -10.66 5.48
CA LEU A 159 -27.91 -11.31 5.78
C LEU A 159 -27.44 -12.20 4.61
N SER A 160 -28.36 -12.93 3.97
CA SER A 160 -28.06 -13.73 2.77
C SER A 160 -27.62 -12.87 1.59
N ALA A 161 -28.28 -11.74 1.32
CA ALA A 161 -27.86 -10.79 0.29
C ALA A 161 -26.46 -10.19 0.58
N SER A 162 -26.17 -9.87 1.85
CA SER A 162 -24.87 -9.31 2.29
C SER A 162 -23.71 -10.32 2.21
N ILE A 163 -23.99 -11.60 2.50
CA ILE A 163 -23.03 -12.71 2.35
C ILE A 163 -22.75 -12.97 0.87
N ILE A 164 -23.79 -12.98 0.02
CA ILE A 164 -23.65 -13.13 -1.44
C ILE A 164 -22.87 -11.95 -2.03
N LYS A 165 -23.13 -10.71 -1.60
CA LYS A 165 -22.41 -9.51 -2.04
C LYS A 165 -20.92 -9.55 -1.70
N ARG A 166 -20.57 -9.93 -0.46
CA ARG A 166 -19.15 -10.11 -0.04
C ARG A 166 -18.45 -11.28 -0.73
N LYS A 167 -19.17 -12.37 -1.05
CA LYS A 167 -18.62 -13.50 -1.79
C LYS A 167 -18.35 -13.14 -3.26
N LYS A 168 -19.24 -12.33 -3.88
CA LYS A 168 -19.06 -11.77 -5.23
C LYS A 168 -17.91 -10.75 -5.30
N GLU A 169 -17.76 -9.88 -4.29
CA GLU A 169 -16.66 -8.92 -4.19
C GLU A 169 -15.29 -9.60 -3.99
N LYS A 170 -15.21 -10.64 -3.14
CA LYS A 170 -13.98 -11.44 -2.98
C LYS A 170 -13.59 -12.17 -4.28
N GLN A 171 -14.56 -12.74 -5.00
CA GLN A 171 -14.32 -13.38 -6.30
C GLN A 171 -13.82 -12.36 -7.34
N SER A 172 -14.46 -11.19 -7.43
CA SER A 172 -14.08 -10.14 -8.38
C SER A 172 -12.67 -9.57 -8.13
N ASN A 173 -12.21 -9.56 -6.88
CA ASN A 173 -10.90 -9.04 -6.52
C ASN A 173 -9.77 -10.06 -6.80
N GLU A 174 -10.03 -11.36 -6.56
CA GLU A 174 -9.16 -12.46 -7.01
C GLU A 174 -9.02 -12.49 -8.54
N ASP A 175 -10.13 -12.31 -9.26
CA ASP A 175 -10.16 -12.27 -10.73
C ASP A 175 -9.42 -11.02 -11.27
N CYS A 176 -9.47 -9.88 -10.56
CA CYS A 176 -8.72 -8.67 -10.90
C CYS A 176 -7.20 -8.85 -10.69
N ILE A 177 -6.80 -9.52 -9.61
CA ILE A 177 -5.39 -9.79 -9.30
C ILE A 177 -4.80 -10.79 -10.31
N THR A 178 -5.54 -11.84 -10.66
CA THR A 178 -5.11 -12.82 -11.67
C THR A 178 -5.01 -12.20 -13.06
N LYS A 179 -5.96 -11.34 -13.45
CA LYS A 179 -5.90 -10.59 -14.72
C LYS A 179 -4.66 -9.68 -14.81
N LYS A 180 -4.33 -8.96 -13.74
CA LYS A 180 -3.11 -8.12 -13.69
C LYS A 180 -1.82 -8.96 -13.75
N LYS A 181 -1.80 -10.13 -13.11
CA LYS A 181 -0.65 -11.07 -13.20
C LYS A 181 -0.47 -11.59 -14.63
N LEU A 182 -1.56 -11.92 -15.31
CA LEU A 182 -1.54 -12.38 -16.70
C LEU A 182 -1.00 -11.28 -17.63
N GLU A 183 -1.44 -10.04 -17.45
CA GLU A 183 -0.97 -8.88 -18.22
C GLU A 183 0.53 -8.61 -18.03
N ILE A 184 1.04 -8.73 -16.79
CA ILE A 184 2.48 -8.61 -16.51
C ILE A 184 3.27 -9.72 -17.21
N LEU A 185 2.79 -10.96 -17.20
CA LEU A 185 3.44 -12.07 -17.89
C LEU A 185 3.46 -11.87 -19.41
N GLU A 186 2.39 -11.36 -20.00
CA GLU A 186 2.33 -11.06 -21.44
C GLU A 186 3.32 -9.95 -21.81
N LEU A 187 3.42 -8.88 -21.00
CA LEU A 187 4.39 -7.81 -21.19
C LEU A 187 5.84 -8.31 -21.08
N GLN A 188 6.13 -9.20 -20.13
CA GLN A 188 7.46 -9.81 -20.01
C GLN A 188 7.81 -10.65 -21.23
N LYS A 189 6.85 -11.44 -21.73
CA LYS A 189 7.01 -12.23 -22.96
C LYS A 189 7.27 -11.35 -24.18
N GLN A 190 6.53 -10.25 -24.34
CA GLN A 190 6.74 -9.30 -25.44
C GLN A 190 8.14 -8.65 -25.39
N GLN A 191 8.61 -8.27 -24.20
CA GLN A 191 9.97 -7.74 -24.03
C GLN A 191 11.04 -8.76 -24.44
N GLU A 192 10.86 -10.03 -24.10
CA GLU A 192 11.82 -11.08 -24.43
C GLU A 192 11.85 -11.37 -25.94
N VAL A 193 10.70 -11.40 -26.60
CA VAL A 193 10.59 -11.52 -28.06
C VAL A 193 11.34 -10.37 -28.75
N LEU A 194 11.14 -9.13 -28.28
CA LEU A 194 11.86 -7.96 -28.82
C LEU A 194 13.38 -8.05 -28.64
N LYS A 195 13.88 -8.63 -27.52
CA LYS A 195 15.31 -8.86 -27.34
C LYS A 195 15.86 -9.89 -28.33
N LEU A 196 15.12 -10.99 -28.52
CA LEU A 196 15.49 -12.03 -29.47
C LEU A 196 15.55 -11.49 -30.91
N GLU A 197 14.56 -10.68 -31.29
CA GLU A 197 14.50 -10.09 -32.63
C GLU A 197 15.64 -9.10 -32.88
N LYS A 198 15.98 -8.26 -31.89
CA LYS A 198 17.17 -7.41 -31.96
C LYS A 198 18.46 -8.22 -32.14
N THR A 199 18.59 -9.31 -31.40
CA THR A 199 19.77 -10.20 -31.48
C THR A 199 19.86 -10.86 -32.85
N LYS A 200 18.73 -11.34 -33.38
CA LYS A 200 18.65 -11.92 -34.72
C LYS A 200 19.12 -10.93 -35.79
N ASN A 201 18.62 -9.69 -35.76
CA ASN A 201 19.00 -8.67 -36.73
C ASN A 201 20.50 -8.32 -36.66
N ILE A 202 21.10 -8.29 -35.46
CA ILE A 202 22.53 -8.07 -35.30
C ILE A 202 23.34 -9.21 -35.93
N LEU A 203 22.95 -10.46 -35.70
CA LEU A 203 23.63 -11.63 -36.27
C LEU A 203 23.48 -11.67 -37.79
N GLU A 204 22.32 -11.30 -38.32
CA GLU A 204 22.06 -11.25 -39.75
C GLU A 204 22.96 -10.20 -40.44
N LEU A 205 23.10 -9.01 -39.84
CA LEU A 205 24.05 -7.99 -40.31
C LEU A 205 25.51 -8.44 -40.24
N ASP A 206 25.90 -9.16 -39.18
CA ASP A 206 27.26 -9.69 -39.03
C ASP A 206 27.58 -10.75 -40.11
N ILE A 207 26.61 -11.61 -40.44
CA ILE A 207 26.74 -12.59 -41.52
C ILE A 207 26.90 -11.86 -42.87
N GLU A 208 26.09 -10.84 -43.14
CA GLU A 208 26.15 -10.09 -44.39
C GLU A 208 27.48 -9.36 -44.55
N LEU A 209 27.97 -8.73 -43.47
CA LEU A 209 29.27 -8.07 -43.45
C LEU A 209 30.40 -9.06 -43.78
N LYS A 210 30.38 -10.25 -43.19
CA LYS A 210 31.37 -11.29 -43.46
C LYS A 210 31.33 -11.78 -44.92
N ARG A 211 30.14 -11.86 -45.53
CA ARG A 211 29.98 -12.21 -46.95
C ARG A 211 30.64 -11.17 -47.85
N VAL A 212 30.34 -9.89 -47.64
CA VAL A 212 30.91 -8.78 -48.42
C VAL A 212 32.44 -8.74 -48.29
N LEU A 213 32.96 -8.92 -47.07
CA LEU A 213 34.40 -8.96 -46.84
C LEU A 213 35.07 -10.13 -47.57
N LEU A 214 34.44 -11.32 -47.55
CA LEU A 214 34.96 -12.48 -48.27
C LEU A 214 34.98 -12.24 -49.79
N GLU A 215 33.91 -11.67 -50.35
CA GLU A 215 33.82 -11.35 -51.77
C GLU A 215 34.87 -10.32 -52.19
N SER A 216 35.08 -9.26 -51.38
CA SER A 216 36.13 -8.27 -51.64
C SER A 216 37.54 -8.91 -51.63
N ALA A 217 37.82 -9.80 -50.68
CA ALA A 217 39.10 -10.51 -50.61
C ALA A 217 39.31 -11.46 -51.79
N GLN A 218 38.25 -12.10 -52.29
CA GLN A 218 38.31 -12.95 -53.49
C GLN A 218 38.64 -12.14 -54.74
N LEU A 219 38.00 -10.97 -54.92
CA LEU A 219 38.28 -10.06 -56.03
C LEU A 219 39.72 -9.54 -55.99
N ASP A 220 40.23 -9.18 -54.81
CA ASP A 220 41.62 -8.75 -54.64
C ASP A 220 42.62 -9.85 -55.03
N LEU A 221 42.34 -11.10 -54.66
CA LEU A 221 43.16 -12.25 -55.04
C LEU A 221 43.11 -12.52 -56.54
N GLU A 222 41.94 -12.43 -57.17
CA GLU A 222 41.82 -12.55 -58.62
C GLU A 222 42.56 -11.45 -59.36
N PHE A 223 42.47 -10.20 -58.87
CA PHE A 223 43.19 -9.07 -59.45
C PHE A 223 44.69 -9.30 -59.38
N LYS A 224 45.23 -9.66 -58.21
CA LYS A 224 46.65 -10.01 -58.03
C LYS A 224 47.08 -11.15 -58.96
N ARG A 225 46.24 -12.18 -59.12
CA ARG A 225 46.52 -13.31 -60.01
C ARG A 225 46.56 -12.87 -61.48
N LYS A 226 45.66 -12.00 -61.93
CA LYS A 226 45.67 -11.48 -63.31
C LYS A 226 46.90 -10.60 -63.58
N THR A 227 47.32 -9.78 -62.62
CA THR A 227 48.53 -8.95 -62.75
C THR A 227 49.84 -9.74 -62.71
N LEU A 228 49.87 -10.91 -62.07
CA LEU A 228 51.06 -11.78 -61.97
C LEU A 228 51.23 -12.77 -63.14
N ASN A 229 50.20 -12.97 -63.97
CA ASN A 229 50.23 -13.86 -65.13
C ASN A 229 50.36 -13.10 -66.48
N LEU A 230 50.79 -11.83 -66.43
CA LEU A 230 51.21 -10.98 -67.54
C LEU A 230 52.72 -10.74 -67.43
#